data_AF-A0A529NV37-F1
#
_entry.id   AF-A0A529NV37-F1
#
_cell.length_a   1.000
_cell.length_b   1.000
_cell.length_c   1.000
_cell.angle_alpha   90.00
_cell.angle_beta   90.00
_cell.angle_gamma   90.00
#
_symmetry.space_group_name_H-M   'P 1'
#
loop_
_entity.id
_entity.type
_entity.pdbx_description
1 polymer ?
#
loop_
_entity_poly.entity_id
_entity_poly.type
_entity_poly.pdbx_seq_one_letter_code
_entity_poly.pdbx_strand_id
1 'polypeptide(L)'
;VVGGAAGGIVGALTESGVSERDAHVYAEGVRRGGSLVTARVDDRLTGEAERILRGERAVNLDERRSAYEAGGWTGFDAAAEPYDDIEAERDRVRRTTPL
;
A
#
# COMPACT_ATOMS: atom_id res chain seq x y z
N VAL A 1 -8.24 4.68 -13.60
CA VAL A 1 -6.99 4.02 -13.17
C VAL A 1 -5.92 5.09 -13.10
N VAL A 2 -5.43 5.45 -11.91
CA VAL A 2 -4.25 6.32 -11.80
C VAL A 2 -3.03 5.42 -12.00
N GLY A 3 -2.73 5.16 -13.27
CA GLY A 3 -1.53 4.44 -13.70
C GLY A 3 -0.77 5.37 -14.62
N GLY A 4 0.35 5.92 -14.15
CA GLY A 4 1.26 6.74 -14.96
C GLY A 4 1.01 8.25 -14.88
N ALA A 5 1.11 8.85 -13.70
CA ALA A 5 1.59 10.23 -13.62
C ALA A 5 3.12 10.20 -13.68
N ALA A 6 3.74 11.20 -14.29
CA ALA A 6 5.20 11.31 -14.40
C ALA A 6 5.96 11.31 -13.03
N GLY A 7 5.26 11.27 -11.89
CA GLY A 7 5.79 11.28 -10.52
C GLY A 7 5.71 9.94 -9.74
N GLY A 8 5.42 8.81 -10.39
CA GLY A 8 5.37 7.50 -9.71
C GLY A 8 4.24 7.39 -8.67
N ILE A 9 4.22 6.29 -7.90
CA ILE A 9 3.12 6.00 -6.96
C ILE A 9 3.02 7.03 -5.81
N VAL A 10 4.16 7.55 -5.33
CA VAL A 10 4.18 8.57 -4.27
C VAL A 10 3.57 9.88 -4.78
N GLY A 11 4.01 10.37 -5.93
CA GLY A 11 3.46 11.59 -6.54
C GLY A 11 1.96 11.47 -6.82
N ALA A 12 1.53 10.34 -7.38
CA ALA A 12 0.11 10.07 -7.64
C ALA A 12 -0.76 10.10 -6.37
N LEU A 13 -0.25 9.59 -5.26
CA LEU A 13 -0.96 9.61 -3.97
C LEU A 13 -0.99 11.01 -3.37
N THR A 14 0.12 11.76 -3.44
CA THR A 14 0.17 13.14 -2.96
C THR A 14 -0.74 14.07 -3.75
N GLU A 15 -0.80 13.93 -5.07
CA GLU A 15 -1.78 14.64 -5.92
C GLU A 15 -3.23 14.30 -5.57
N SER A 16 -3.48 13.11 -5.00
CA SER A 16 -4.80 12.70 -4.53
C SER A 16 -5.15 13.16 -3.11
N GLY A 17 -4.25 13.92 -2.46
CA GLY A 17 -4.46 14.47 -1.11
C GLY A 17 -3.89 13.62 0.03
N VAL A 18 -3.17 12.53 -0.27
CA VAL A 18 -2.46 11.76 0.75
C VAL A 18 -1.20 12.53 1.16
N SER A 19 -0.89 12.60 2.45
CA SER A 19 0.37 13.21 2.89
C SER A 19 1.56 12.45 2.29
N GLU A 20 2.64 13.15 1.90
CA GLU A 20 3.82 12.51 1.32
C GLU A 20 4.39 11.41 2.24
N ARG A 21 4.45 11.70 3.55
CA ARG A 21 4.86 10.76 4.60
C ARG A 21 4.04 9.47 4.59
N ASP A 22 2.73 9.54 4.35
CA ASP A 22 1.85 8.38 4.27
C ASP A 22 1.93 7.69 2.90
N ALA A 23 2.12 8.46 1.83
CA ALA A 23 2.31 7.96 0.48
C ALA A 23 3.52 7.02 0.38
N HIS A 24 4.63 7.35 1.06
CA HIS A 24 5.79 6.45 1.16
C HIS A 24 5.43 5.11 1.85
N VAL A 25 4.62 5.12 2.90
CA VAL A 25 4.22 3.89 3.60
C VAL A 25 3.35 3.00 2.71
N TYR A 26 2.40 3.60 1.98
CA TYR A 26 1.58 2.86 1.01
C TYR A 26 2.40 2.29 -0.14
N ALA A 27 3.33 3.07 -0.68
CA ALA A 27 4.22 2.65 -1.75
C ALA A 27 5.12 1.49 -1.33
N GLU A 28 5.70 1.56 -0.12
CA GLU A 28 6.47 0.46 0.46
C GLU A 28 5.60 -0.78 0.70
N GLY A 29 4.36 -0.59 1.14
CA GLY A 29 3.38 -1.66 1.28
C GLY A 29 3.18 -2.44 -0.01
N VAL A 30 3.05 -1.74 -1.14
CA VAL A 30 2.96 -2.36 -2.47
C VAL A 30 4.27 -3.04 -2.86
N ARG A 31 5.42 -2.38 -2.64
CA ARG A 31 6.75 -2.94 -2.96
C ARG A 31 7.03 -4.25 -2.22
N ARG A 32 6.52 -4.41 -1.00
CA ARG A 32 6.62 -5.63 -0.18
C ARG A 32 5.53 -6.66 -0.43
N GLY A 33 4.74 -6.50 -1.51
CA GLY A 33 3.73 -7.48 -1.95
C GLY A 33 2.31 -7.23 -1.43
N GLY A 34 2.05 -6.09 -0.79
CA GLY A 34 0.71 -5.66 -0.44
C GLY A 34 -0.08 -5.10 -1.62
N SER A 35 -1.39 -4.93 -1.42
CA SER A 35 -2.28 -4.29 -2.38
C SER A 35 -2.76 -2.95 -1.84
N LEU A 36 -2.85 -1.95 -2.73
CA LEU A 36 -3.43 -0.65 -2.43
C LEU A 36 -4.69 -0.43 -3.27
N VAL A 37 -5.79 -0.10 -2.60
CA VAL A 37 -7.06 0.23 -3.25
C VAL A 37 -7.35 1.69 -2.94
N THR A 38 -7.52 2.50 -3.99
CA THR A 38 -7.96 3.89 -3.90
C THR A 38 -9.27 4.07 -4.65
N ALA A 39 -10.15 4.92 -4.14
CA ALA A 39 -11.43 5.24 -4.76
C ALA A 39 -11.65 6.75 -4.73
N ARG A 40 -12.04 7.32 -5.86
CA ARG A 40 -12.58 8.67 -5.94
C ARG A 40 -14.09 8.54 -6.06
N VAL A 41 -14.82 9.06 -5.08
CA VAL A 41 -16.27 8.95 -4.97
C VAL A 41 -16.87 10.34 -4.79
N ASP A 42 -18.14 10.50 -5.16
CA ASP A 42 -18.93 11.67 -4.76
C ASP A 42 -18.96 11.80 -3.23
N ASP A 43 -18.99 13.03 -2.71
CA ASP A 43 -19.01 13.31 -1.26
C ASP A 43 -20.14 12.58 -0.51
N ARG A 44 -21.28 12.38 -1.19
CA ARG A 44 -22.44 11.65 -0.64
C ARG A 44 -22.15 10.17 -0.38
N LEU A 45 -21.16 9.60 -1.07
CA LEU A 45 -20.77 8.19 -0.98
C LEU A 45 -19.53 7.96 -0.11
N THR A 46 -18.85 9.03 0.36
CA THR A 46 -17.62 8.92 1.16
C THR A 46 -17.79 8.00 2.36
N GLY A 47 -18.86 8.18 3.15
CA GLY A 47 -19.10 7.34 4.33
C GLY A 47 -19.35 5.86 3.99
N GLU A 48 -19.98 5.57 2.85
CA GLU A 48 -20.18 4.21 2.38
C GLU A 48 -18.88 3.58 1.89
N ALA A 49 -18.10 4.33 1.10
CA ALA A 49 -16.78 3.89 0.63
C ALA A 49 -15.83 3.61 1.80
N GLU A 50 -15.79 4.49 2.80
CA GLU A 50 -15.00 4.27 4.02
C GLU A 50 -15.44 3.01 4.75
N ARG A 51 -16.75 2.79 4.93
CA ARG A 51 -17.27 1.59 5.58
C ARG A 51 -16.87 0.31 4.84
N ILE A 52 -16.89 0.32 3.52
CA ILE A 52 -16.47 -0.84 2.68
C ILE A 52 -14.97 -1.07 2.83
N LEU A 53 -14.16 -0.02 2.74
CA LEU A 53 -12.70 -0.11 2.79
C LEU A 53 -12.17 -0.44 4.21
N ARG A 54 -12.90 -0.06 5.26
CA ARG A 54 -12.57 -0.35 6.68
C ARG A 54 -12.99 -1.75 7.16
N GLY A 55 -13.38 -2.65 6.26
CA GLY A 55 -13.65 -4.06 6.59
C GLY A 55 -12.43 -4.79 7.20
N GLU A 56 -12.55 -6.09 7.48
CA GLU A 56 -11.65 -6.88 8.35
C GLU A 56 -10.14 -6.92 7.98
N ARG A 57 -9.71 -6.27 6.90
CA ARG A 57 -8.32 -6.30 6.41
C ARG A 57 -7.72 -4.91 6.14
N ALA A 58 -8.33 -3.85 6.67
CA ALA A 58 -7.73 -2.52 6.59
C ALA A 58 -6.41 -2.47 7.37
N VAL A 59 -5.38 -1.84 6.78
CA VAL A 59 -4.07 -1.68 7.41
C VAL A 59 -4.09 -0.45 8.32
N ASN A 60 -3.66 -0.60 9.58
CA ASN A 60 -3.30 0.54 10.41
C ASN A 60 -1.96 1.11 9.95
N LEU A 61 -1.96 2.35 9.49
CA LEU A 61 -0.80 2.97 8.85
C LEU A 61 0.33 3.29 9.83
N ASP A 62 0.00 3.65 11.07
CA ASP A 62 1.01 4.01 12.09
C ASP A 62 1.72 2.77 12.61
N GLU A 63 0.98 1.68 12.84
CA GLU A 63 1.56 0.37 13.17
C GLU A 63 2.44 -0.14 12.03
N ARG A 64 1.98 0.02 10.77
CA ARG A 64 2.75 -0.39 9.60
C ARG A 64 4.05 0.37 9.46
N ARG A 65 4.01 1.70 9.61
CA ARG A 65 5.19 2.56 9.57
C ARG A 65 6.19 2.13 10.64
N SER A 66 5.72 1.96 11.87
CA SER A 66 6.56 1.54 13.00
C SER A 66 7.26 0.20 12.73
N ALA A 67 6.55 -0.76 12.13
CA ALA A 67 7.12 -2.05 11.76
C ALA A 67 8.21 -1.93 10.68
N TYR A 68 8.03 -1.06 9.69
CA TYR A 68 9.05 -0.81 8.67
C TYR A 68 10.29 -0.10 9.24
N GLU A 69 10.08 0.94 10.04
CA GLU A 69 11.16 1.70 10.68
C GLU A 69 11.99 0.83 11.64
N ALA A 70 11.35 -0.09 12.37
CA ALA A 70 12.04 -1.09 13.18
C ALA A 70 12.95 -2.02 12.37
N GLY A 71 12.63 -2.22 11.08
CA GLY A 71 13.45 -2.95 10.10
C GLY A 71 14.46 -2.07 9.35
N GLY A 72 14.68 -0.82 9.77
CA GLY A 72 15.64 0.10 9.16
C GLY A 72 15.14 0.83 7.90
N TRP A 73 13.84 0.74 7.59
CA TRP A 73 13.24 1.50 6.49
C TRP A 73 13.20 3.00 6.81
N THR A 74 13.59 3.84 5.86
CA THR A 74 13.58 5.31 5.99
C THR A 74 12.65 6.01 4.99
N GLY A 75 12.08 5.26 4.05
CA GLY A 75 11.23 5.79 2.99
C GLY A 75 11.16 4.84 1.80
N PHE A 76 10.09 4.95 1.01
CA PHE A 76 9.98 4.18 -0.23
C PHE A 76 11.05 4.61 -1.24
N ASP A 77 11.79 3.64 -1.77
CA ASP A 77 12.72 3.81 -2.87
C ASP A 77 12.20 3.05 -4.10
N ALA A 78 11.93 3.80 -5.16
CA ALA A 78 11.42 3.25 -6.42
C ALA A 78 12.49 2.47 -7.22
N ALA A 79 13.77 2.68 -6.92
CA ALA A 79 14.90 2.01 -7.58
C ALA A 79 15.41 0.79 -6.80
N ALA A 80 14.89 0.55 -5.59
CA ALA A 80 15.25 -0.62 -4.80
C ALA A 80 14.88 -1.92 -5.52
N GLU A 81 15.69 -2.95 -5.30
CA GLU A 81 15.41 -4.29 -5.83
C GLU A 81 14.04 -4.82 -5.36
N PRO A 82 13.43 -5.74 -6.13
CA PRO A 82 12.22 -6.43 -5.72
C PRO A 82 12.37 -6.98 -4.31
N TYR A 83 11.31 -6.90 -3.51
CA TYR A 83 11.38 -7.37 -2.14
C TYR A 83 11.38 -8.90 -2.11
N ASP A 84 12.51 -9.51 -1.71
CA ASP A 84 12.76 -10.96 -1.84
C ASP A 84 11.78 -11.83 -1.04
N ASP A 85 11.27 -11.35 0.09
CA ASP A 85 10.30 -12.10 0.91
C ASP A 85 8.96 -12.36 0.18
N ILE A 86 8.71 -11.66 -0.93
CA ILE A 86 7.51 -11.88 -1.75
C ILE A 86 7.48 -13.30 -2.30
N GLU A 87 8.61 -13.81 -2.79
CA GLU A 87 8.66 -15.18 -3.34
C GLU A 87 8.42 -16.21 -2.24
N ALA A 88 9.02 -16.02 -1.07
CA ALA A 88 8.85 -16.88 0.09
C ALA A 88 7.38 -16.92 0.59
N GLU A 89 6.70 -15.78 0.62
CA GLU A 89 5.30 -15.69 1.04
C GLU A 89 4.34 -16.22 -0.05
N ARG A 90 4.62 -15.96 -1.34
CA ARG A 90 3.85 -16.53 -2.46
C ARG A 90 3.93 -18.05 -2.48
N ASP A 91 5.11 -18.61 -2.25
CA ASP A 91 5.31 -20.05 -2.16
C ASP A 91 4.58 -20.66 -0.95
N ARG A 92 4.52 -19.92 0.16
CA ARG A 92 3.77 -20.34 1.34
C ARG A 92 2.27 -20.40 1.06
N VAL A 93 1.68 -19.33 0.50
CA VAL A 93 0.26 -19.25 0.12
C VAL A 93 -0.11 -20.34 -0.89
N ARG A 94 0.78 -20.62 -1.85
CA ARG A 94 0.60 -21.69 -2.85
C ARG A 94 0.58 -23.08 -2.22
N ARG A 95 1.35 -23.32 -1.14
CA ARG A 95 1.35 -24.61 -0.42
C ARG A 95 0.15 -24.77 0.51
N THR A 96 -0.39 -23.69 1.07
CA THR A 96 -1.47 -23.76 2.06
C THR A 96 -2.88 -23.68 1.48
N THR A 97 -3.02 -23.43 0.17
CA THR A 97 -4.31 -23.44 -0.52
C THR A 97 -4.40 -24.67 -1.43
N PRO A 98 -4.98 -25.80 -1.00
CA PRO A 98 -5.34 -26.87 -1.92
C PRO A 98 -6.48 -26.39 -2.81
N LEU A 99 -6.41 -26.72 -4.11
CA LEU A 99 -7.50 -26.52 -5.07
C LEU A 99 -8.77 -27.26 -4.64
#